data_AF-A0A4Q5SNM0-F1
#
_entry.id   AF-A0A4Q5SNM0-F1
#
_cell.length_a   1.000
_cell.length_b   1.000
_cell.length_c   1.000
_cell.angle_alpha   90.00
_cell.angle_beta   90.00
_cell.angle_gamma   90.00
#
_symmetry.space_group_name_H-M   'P 1'
#
loop_
_entity.id
_entity.type
_entity.pdbx_description
1 polymer ?
#
loop_
_entity_poly.entity_id
_entity_poly.type
_entity_poly.pdbx_seq_one_letter_code
_entity_poly.pdbx_strand_id
1 'polypeptide(L)'
;MAKTNARKYLQNYLTNFSTYKPIAFGELDSIVESHLNDTQYIRLDDSIMEIEALRFRDMGENFPLFKYRDTSGWYVDKQSFFKKQRDSIAQTITPRFAGYKLEHEFLATDTNGSIKFNKYIFCFDKEGKLLRVIK
;
A
#
# COMPACT_ATOMS: atom_id res chain seq x y z
N MET A 1 19.24 -3.93 -15.58
CA MET A 1 19.51 -2.73 -14.76
C MET A 1 18.95 -2.87 -13.33
N ALA A 2 17.65 -3.08 -13.13
CA ALA A 2 17.04 -3.17 -11.79
C ALA A 2 17.64 -4.26 -10.88
N LYS A 3 17.80 -5.50 -11.38
CA LYS A 3 18.47 -6.60 -10.63
C LYS A 3 19.88 -6.22 -10.19
N THR A 4 20.62 -5.51 -11.05
CA THR A 4 21.97 -5.01 -10.75
C THR A 4 21.95 -3.96 -9.64
N ASN A 5 21.00 -3.02 -9.68
CA ASN A 5 20.85 -1.98 -8.67
C ASN A 5 20.40 -2.57 -7.31
N ALA A 6 19.49 -3.56 -7.32
CA ALA A 6 19.12 -4.31 -6.12
C ALA A 6 20.32 -5.04 -5.50
N ARG A 7 21.14 -5.71 -6.32
CA ARG A 7 22.35 -6.39 -5.85
C ARG A 7 23.38 -5.42 -5.29
N LYS A 8 23.59 -4.27 -5.93
CA LYS A 8 24.47 -3.19 -5.43
C LYS A 8 23.99 -2.67 -4.07
N TYR A 9 22.69 -2.49 -3.89
CA TYR A 9 22.12 -2.14 -2.59
C TYR A 9 22.47 -3.21 -1.55
N LEU A 10 22.22 -4.49 -1.84
CA LEU A 10 22.52 -5.58 -0.92
C LEU A 10 24.01 -5.67 -0.57
N GLN A 11 24.91 -5.41 -1.52
CA GLN A 11 26.36 -5.33 -1.26
C GLN A 11 26.73 -4.32 -0.19
N ASN A 12 26.03 -3.17 -0.16
CA ASN A 12 26.33 -2.09 0.78
C ASN A 12 25.61 -2.23 2.12
N TYR A 13 24.51 -3.00 2.18
CA TYR A 13 23.61 -3.04 3.35
C TYR A 13 23.58 -4.38 4.09
N LEU A 14 24.02 -5.48 3.48
CA LEU A 14 24.15 -6.75 4.20
C LEU A 14 25.43 -6.74 5.04
N THR A 15 25.33 -7.21 6.28
CA THR A 15 26.49 -7.33 7.20
C THR A 15 27.64 -8.11 6.58
N ASN A 16 27.33 -9.19 5.86
CA ASN A 16 28.32 -9.96 5.13
C ASN A 16 27.79 -10.41 3.77
N PHE A 17 28.08 -9.64 2.73
CA PHE A 17 27.66 -9.96 1.36
C PHE A 17 28.27 -11.26 0.82
N SER A 18 29.38 -11.78 1.38
CA SER A 18 29.94 -13.06 0.90
C SER A 18 29.01 -14.26 1.17
N THR A 19 28.10 -14.11 2.13
CA THR A 19 27.10 -15.13 2.50
C THR A 19 25.79 -15.00 1.72
N TYR A 20 25.68 -13.96 0.87
CA TYR A 20 24.50 -13.73 0.04
C TYR A 20 24.33 -14.86 -0.98
N LYS A 21 23.19 -15.54 -0.90
CA LYS A 21 22.77 -16.54 -1.88
C LYS A 21 21.42 -16.15 -2.48
N PRO A 22 21.36 -15.72 -3.75
CA PRO A 22 20.09 -15.43 -4.40
C PRO A 22 19.28 -16.71 -4.51
N ILE A 23 18.00 -16.64 -4.16
CA ILE A 23 17.04 -17.73 -4.38
C ILE A 23 16.24 -17.41 -5.64
N ALA A 24 15.57 -16.26 -5.66
CA ALA A 24 14.73 -15.87 -6.78
C ALA A 24 14.71 -14.35 -6.96
N PHE A 25 14.70 -13.90 -8.21
CA PHE A 25 14.27 -12.55 -8.57
C PHE A 25 12.92 -12.68 -9.26
N GLY A 26 11.92 -11.96 -8.77
CA GLY A 26 10.66 -11.79 -9.46
C GLY A 26 10.81 -11.02 -10.77
N GLU A 27 9.71 -10.89 -11.48
CA GLU A 27 9.60 -10.01 -12.63
C GLU A 27 9.54 -8.55 -12.19
N LEU A 28 9.86 -7.65 -13.13
CA LEU A 28 9.66 -6.22 -12.90
C LEU A 28 8.17 -5.92 -13.12
N ASP A 29 7.50 -5.57 -12.03
CA ASP A 29 6.09 -5.21 -12.08
C ASP A 29 5.94 -3.68 -12.03
N SER A 30 5.00 -3.16 -12.79
CA SER A 30 4.82 -1.72 -12.94
C SER A 30 4.11 -1.13 -11.73
N ILE A 31 4.69 -0.08 -11.16
CA ILE A 31 4.03 0.76 -10.18
C ILE A 31 3.27 1.84 -10.94
N VAL A 32 1.96 1.86 -10.78
CA VAL A 32 1.08 2.89 -11.33
C VAL A 32 0.51 3.68 -10.18
N GLU A 33 0.76 4.98 -10.18
CA GLU A 33 0.03 5.87 -9.29
C GLU A 33 -1.40 6.03 -9.83
N SER A 34 -2.36 5.87 -8.93
CA SER A 34 -3.78 6.01 -9.22
C SER A 34 -4.45 6.82 -8.10
N HIS A 35 -5.78 6.97 -8.19
CA HIS A 35 -6.57 7.56 -7.11
C HIS A 35 -6.39 6.83 -5.76
N LEU A 36 -6.01 5.55 -5.76
CA LEU A 36 -5.70 4.80 -4.54
C LEU A 36 -4.47 5.31 -3.80
N ASN A 37 -3.68 6.17 -4.42
CA ASN A 37 -2.52 6.83 -3.82
C ASN A 37 -2.81 8.28 -3.42
N ASP A 38 -3.99 8.81 -3.75
CA ASP A 38 -4.34 10.20 -3.47
C ASP A 38 -4.89 10.36 -2.05
N THR A 39 -4.32 11.32 -1.33
CA THR A 39 -4.65 11.54 0.08
C THR A 39 -6.08 12.03 0.30
N GLN A 40 -6.67 12.77 -0.65
CA GLN A 40 -8.05 13.23 -0.54
C GLN A 40 -9.03 12.11 -0.85
N TYR A 41 -8.75 11.30 -1.88
CA TYR A 41 -9.51 10.09 -2.18
C TYR A 41 -9.55 9.15 -0.95
N ILE A 42 -8.39 8.84 -0.37
CA ILE A 42 -8.29 7.96 0.80
C ILE A 42 -9.09 8.51 1.98
N ARG A 43 -8.99 9.80 2.30
CA ARG A 43 -9.75 10.43 3.40
C ARG A 43 -11.27 10.34 3.21
N LEU A 44 -11.74 10.49 1.97
CA LEU A 44 -13.16 10.36 1.66
C LEU A 44 -13.61 8.90 1.74
N ASP A 45 -12.75 7.95 1.33
CA ASP A 45 -13.02 6.53 1.50
C ASP A 45 -13.09 6.12 2.98
N ASP A 46 -12.15 6.61 3.80
CA ASP A 46 -12.17 6.44 5.26
C ASP A 46 -13.45 7.00 5.88
N SER A 47 -13.93 8.15 5.39
CA SER A 47 -15.18 8.77 5.86
C SER A 47 -16.40 7.87 5.57
N ILE A 48 -16.41 7.12 4.47
CA ILE A 48 -17.48 6.16 4.16
C ILE A 48 -17.45 5.03 5.20
N MET A 49 -16.27 4.49 5.50
CA MET A 49 -16.09 3.46 6.52
C MET A 49 -16.48 3.95 7.92
N GLU A 50 -16.17 5.20 8.25
CA GLU A 50 -16.53 5.80 9.54
C GLU A 50 -18.05 5.90 9.73
N ILE A 51 -18.81 6.21 8.67
CA ILE A 51 -20.28 6.21 8.74
C ILE A 51 -20.84 4.81 9.01
N GLU A 52 -20.24 3.76 8.42
CA GLU A 52 -20.65 2.38 8.71
C GLU A 52 -20.29 1.97 10.15
N ALA A 53 -19.10 2.35 10.63
CA ALA A 53 -18.70 2.14 12.02
C ALA A 53 -19.63 2.86 13.00
N LEU A 54 -20.03 4.10 12.69
CA LEU A 54 -21.01 4.87 13.46
C LEU A 54 -22.37 4.16 13.50
N ARG A 55 -22.82 3.59 12.37
CA ARG A 55 -24.06 2.81 12.32
C ARG A 55 -24.02 1.61 13.26
N PHE A 56 -22.93 0.85 13.27
CA PHE A 56 -22.76 -0.28 14.18
C PHE A 56 -22.70 0.16 15.64
N ARG A 57 -22.00 1.27 15.92
CA ARG A 57 -21.94 1.85 17.28
C ARG A 57 -23.33 2.26 17.75
N ASP A 58 -24.07 3.03 16.95
CA ASP A 58 -25.42 3.46 17.30
C ASP A 58 -26.35 2.25 17.51
N MET A 59 -26.20 1.19 16.72
CA MET A 59 -26.99 -0.04 16.91
C MET A 59 -26.72 -0.70 18.27
N GLY A 60 -25.47 -0.69 18.75
CA GLY A 60 -25.09 -1.30 20.03
C GLY A 60 -25.29 -0.39 21.25
N GLU A 61 -25.04 0.91 21.10
CA GLU A 61 -24.96 1.86 22.22
C GLU A 61 -26.17 2.80 22.30
N ASN A 62 -26.86 3.06 21.18
CA ASN A 62 -27.99 4.00 21.13
C ASN A 62 -29.06 3.55 20.12
N PHE A 63 -29.67 2.40 20.41
CA PHE A 63 -30.62 1.75 19.50
C PHE A 63 -31.80 2.65 19.04
N PRO A 64 -32.40 3.51 19.89
CA PRO A 64 -33.42 4.46 19.42
C PRO A 64 -32.90 5.42 18.35
N LEU A 65 -31.70 5.97 18.53
CA LEU A 65 -31.05 6.83 17.54
C LEU A 65 -30.75 6.06 16.25
N PHE A 66 -30.24 4.83 16.37
CA PHE A 66 -30.04 3.95 15.23
C PHE A 66 -31.34 3.77 14.44
N LYS A 67 -32.45 3.41 15.09
CA LYS A 67 -33.74 3.21 14.42
C LYS A 67 -34.23 4.47 13.72
N TYR A 68 -34.10 5.63 14.36
CA TYR A 68 -34.45 6.90 13.74
C TYR A 68 -33.60 7.18 12.49
N ARG A 69 -32.27 7.09 12.60
CA ARG A 69 -31.34 7.35 11.49
C ARG A 69 -31.50 6.35 10.35
N ASP A 70 -31.65 5.07 10.65
CA ASP A 70 -31.84 3.99 9.67
C ASP A 70 -33.16 4.19 8.91
N THR A 71 -34.26 4.51 9.61
CA THR A 71 -35.57 4.78 8.98
C THR A 71 -35.56 6.05 8.13
N SER A 72 -34.84 7.09 8.56
CA SER A 72 -34.70 8.33 7.80
C SER A 72 -33.76 8.23 6.58
N GLY A 73 -33.03 7.12 6.42
CA GLY A 73 -32.01 6.96 5.38
C GLY A 73 -30.70 7.69 5.65
N TRP A 74 -30.53 8.29 6.84
CA TRP A 74 -29.40 9.18 7.16
C TRP A 74 -28.02 8.55 6.91
N TYR A 75 -27.81 7.28 7.26
CA TYR A 75 -26.53 6.59 7.02
C TYR A 75 -26.24 6.45 5.53
N VAL A 76 -27.25 6.04 4.76
CA VAL A 76 -27.15 5.86 3.31
C VAL A 76 -26.88 7.20 2.62
N ASP A 77 -27.55 8.26 3.04
CA ASP A 77 -27.35 9.60 2.51
C ASP A 77 -25.95 10.13 2.79
N LYS A 78 -25.45 9.92 4.02
CA LYS A 78 -24.08 10.33 4.40
C LYS A 78 -23.02 9.55 3.65
N GLN A 79 -23.14 8.23 3.54
CA GLN A 79 -22.24 7.41 2.72
C GLN A 79 -22.27 7.84 1.26
N SER A 80 -23.47 8.09 0.70
CA SER A 80 -23.64 8.54 -0.68
C SER A 80 -23.01 9.91 -0.93
N PHE A 81 -23.07 10.82 0.03
CA PHE A 81 -22.41 12.13 -0.05
C PHE A 81 -20.88 12.01 -0.17
N PHE A 82 -20.25 11.20 0.70
CA PHE A 82 -18.80 10.99 0.63
C PHE A 82 -18.40 10.18 -0.61
N LYS A 83 -19.17 9.16 -0.98
CA LYS A 83 -18.94 8.37 -2.19
C LYS A 83 -18.96 9.22 -3.45
N LYS A 84 -19.91 10.14 -3.60
CA LYS A 84 -19.97 11.07 -4.74
C LYS A 84 -18.72 11.94 -4.84
N GLN A 85 -18.24 12.48 -3.71
CA GLN A 85 -17.01 13.27 -3.70
C GLN A 85 -15.78 12.43 -4.02
N ARG A 86 -15.67 11.24 -3.41
CA ARG A 86 -14.57 10.30 -3.64
C ARG A 86 -14.49 9.91 -5.12
N ASP A 87 -15.63 9.56 -5.71
CA ASP A 87 -15.72 9.15 -7.11
C ASP A 87 -15.41 10.35 -8.04
N SER A 88 -15.82 11.56 -7.68
CA SER A 88 -15.45 12.78 -8.41
C SER A 88 -13.94 13.01 -8.41
N ILE A 89 -13.25 12.80 -7.28
CA ILE A 89 -11.78 12.89 -7.22
C ILE A 89 -11.15 11.82 -8.11
N ALA A 90 -11.62 10.56 -8.00
CA ALA A 90 -11.09 9.47 -8.80
C ALA A 90 -11.16 9.72 -10.31
N GLN A 91 -12.24 10.37 -10.78
CA GLN A 91 -12.41 10.73 -12.19
C GLN A 91 -11.44 11.82 -12.67
N THR A 92 -10.93 12.66 -11.77
CA THR A 92 -9.93 13.69 -12.12
C THR A 92 -8.50 13.16 -12.18
N ILE A 93 -8.23 12.02 -11.56
CA ILE A 93 -6.89 11.46 -11.45
C ILE A 93 -6.62 10.52 -12.63
N THR A 94 -5.72 10.93 -13.52
CA THR A 94 -5.23 10.07 -14.60
C THR A 94 -4.13 9.16 -14.05
N PRO A 95 -4.28 7.81 -14.13
CA PRO A 95 -3.24 6.90 -13.71
C PRO A 95 -1.93 7.18 -14.45
N ARG A 96 -0.82 7.26 -13.71
CA ARG A 96 0.49 7.52 -14.30
C ARG A 96 1.47 6.44 -13.90
N PHE A 97 2.25 5.97 -14.87
CA PHE A 97 3.38 5.10 -14.61
C PHE A 97 4.36 5.82 -13.66
N ALA A 98 4.66 5.20 -12.52
CA ALA A 98 5.46 5.79 -11.44
C ALA A 98 6.82 5.10 -11.28
N GLY A 99 6.97 3.87 -11.75
CA GLY A 99 8.23 3.13 -11.71
C GLY A 99 8.02 1.63 -11.67
N TYR A 100 8.97 0.90 -11.09
CA TYR A 100 8.96 -0.56 -11.07
C TYR A 100 9.14 -1.10 -9.66
N LYS A 101 8.52 -2.24 -9.34
CA LYS A 101 8.89 -3.05 -8.19
C LYS A 101 9.56 -4.34 -8.66
N LEU A 102 10.53 -4.80 -7.88
CA LEU A 102 11.22 -6.08 -8.06
C LEU A 102 11.22 -6.81 -6.73
N GLU A 103 10.53 -7.93 -6.68
CA GLU A 103 10.62 -8.84 -5.54
C GLU A 103 11.91 -9.67 -5.63
N HIS A 104 12.56 -9.89 -4.50
CA HIS A 104 13.76 -10.69 -4.45
C HIS A 104 13.89 -11.46 -3.14
N GLU A 105 14.12 -12.75 -3.27
CA GLU A 105 14.30 -13.70 -2.18
C GLU A 105 15.76 -14.17 -2.16
N PHE A 106 16.36 -14.18 -0.97
CA PHE A 106 17.76 -14.58 -0.79
C PHE A 106 18.06 -15.03 0.64
N LEU A 107 19.12 -15.82 0.79
CA LEU A 107 19.73 -16.11 2.09
C LEU A 107 20.86 -15.13 2.34
N ALA A 108 21.01 -14.67 3.58
CA ALA A 108 22.18 -13.93 4.03
C ALA A 108 22.39 -14.16 5.53
N THR A 109 23.63 -14.06 5.98
CA THR A 109 23.96 -14.15 7.39
C THR A 109 23.57 -12.86 8.11
N ASP A 110 22.94 -13.00 9.28
CA ASP A 110 22.60 -11.88 10.16
C ASP A 110 23.82 -11.41 10.99
N THR A 111 23.61 -10.42 11.87
CA THR A 111 24.67 -9.92 12.75
C THR A 111 25.21 -10.95 13.74
N ASN A 112 24.47 -12.04 13.98
CA ASN A 112 24.80 -13.09 14.94
C ASN A 112 25.44 -14.31 14.27
N GLY A 113 25.71 -14.26 12.96
CA GLY A 113 26.30 -15.37 12.23
C GLY A 113 25.30 -16.43 11.74
N SER A 114 24.00 -16.25 11.98
CA SER A 114 22.96 -17.20 11.56
C SER A 114 22.48 -16.91 10.13
N ILE A 115 22.28 -17.95 9.32
CA ILE A 115 21.73 -17.81 7.96
C ILE A 115 20.23 -17.55 8.06
N LYS A 116 19.79 -16.43 7.47
CA LYS A 116 18.39 -16.03 7.45
C LYS A 116 17.86 -15.94 6.01
N PHE A 117 16.63 -16.40 5.83
CA PHE A 117 15.85 -16.14 4.62
C PHE A 117 15.26 -14.73 4.64
N ASN A 118 15.46 -13.98 3.56
CA ASN A 118 15.00 -12.61 3.40
C ASN A 118 14.19 -12.50 2.11
N LYS A 119 13.11 -11.72 2.17
CA LYS A 119 12.28 -11.37 1.01
C LYS A 119 12.12 -9.86 0.95
N TYR A 120 12.81 -9.21 0.01
CA TYR A 120 12.78 -7.76 -0.14
C TYR A 120 12.00 -7.36 -1.40
N ILE A 121 11.32 -6.22 -1.35
CA ILE A 121 10.73 -5.57 -2.51
C ILE A 121 11.51 -4.28 -2.79
N PHE A 122 12.16 -4.22 -3.93
CA PHE A 122 12.92 -3.06 -4.39
C PHE A 122 12.03 -2.20 -5.30
N CYS A 123 11.78 -0.95 -4.91
CA CYS A 123 11.01 0.01 -5.69
C CYS A 123 11.96 0.99 -6.39
N PHE A 124 11.82 1.08 -7.70
CA PHE A 124 12.60 1.95 -8.58
C PHE A 124 11.70 3.03 -9.18
N ASP A 125 12.26 4.20 -9.45
CA ASP A 125 11.60 5.21 -10.29
C ASP A 125 11.53 4.77 -11.76
N LYS A 126 10.98 5.65 -12.61
CA LYS A 126 10.78 5.39 -14.04
C LYS A 126 12.11 5.21 -14.78
N GLU A 127 13.17 5.81 -14.26
CA GLU A 127 14.54 5.78 -14.78
C GLU A 127 15.34 4.57 -14.23
N GLY A 128 14.76 3.79 -13.32
CA GLY A 128 15.37 2.58 -12.75
C GLY A 128 16.32 2.83 -11.57
N LYS A 129 16.30 4.03 -10.98
CA LYS A 129 17.02 4.36 -9.74
C LYS A 129 16.20 3.90 -8.54
N LEU A 130 16.88 3.30 -7.57
CA LEU A 130 16.26 2.75 -6.38
C LEU A 130 15.73 3.87 -5.48
N LEU A 131 14.42 3.87 -5.21
CA LEU A 131 13.74 4.83 -4.34
C LEU A 131 13.55 4.28 -2.92
N ARG A 132 13.11 3.02 -2.82
CA ARG A 132 12.73 2.41 -1.55
C ARG A 132 12.98 0.91 -1.56
N VAL A 133 13.29 0.36 -0.39
CA VAL A 133 13.33 -1.09 -0.15
C VAL A 133 12.37 -1.42 0.98
N ILE A 134 11.46 -2.36 0.73
CA ILE A 134 10.56 -2.94 1.73
C ILE A 134 11.17 -4.29 2.12
N LYS A 135 11.36 -4.52 3.42
CA LYS A 135 12.06 -5.68 3.97
C LYS A 135 11.09 -6.63 4.66
#